data_AF-A0A0B5FPF2-F1
#
_entry.id   AF-A0A0B5FPF2-F1
#
_cell.length_a   1.000
_cell.length_b   1.000
_cell.length_c   1.000
_cell.angle_alpha   90.00
_cell.angle_beta   90.00
_cell.angle_gamma   90.00
#
_symmetry.space_group_name_H-M   'P 1'
#
loop_
_entity.id
_entity.type
_entity.pdbx_description
1 polymer ?
#
loop_
_entity_poly.entity_id
_entity_poly.type
_entity_poly.pdbx_seq_one_letter_code
_entity_poly.pdbx_strand_id
1 'polypeptide(L)' 'MSLVKTWYEVDKAAAKYGLTREEILELVRGGLVRSEEGENGEVVRVKADDVKLQLMNYSRPEKESR' A
#
# COMPACT_ATOMS: atom_id res chain seq x y z
N MET A 1 3.38 19.27 -10.18
CA MET A 1 4.57 18.47 -9.79
C MET A 1 4.38 17.04 -10.28
N SER A 2 5.45 16.41 -10.75
CA SER A 2 5.46 15.27 -11.67
C SER A 2 4.51 14.11 -11.33
N LEU A 3 3.67 13.77 -12.32
CA LEU A 3 2.77 12.61 -12.38
C LEU A 3 3.57 11.31 -12.54
N VAL A 4 4.41 10.97 -11.56
CA VAL A 4 5.08 9.66 -11.56
C VAL A 4 4.01 8.61 -11.29
N LYS A 5 3.67 7.79 -12.30
CA LYS A 5 2.77 6.63 -12.17
C LYS A 5 3.14 5.87 -10.89
N THR A 6 2.32 6.03 -9.86
CA THR A 6 2.62 5.59 -8.49
C THR A 6 2.16 4.15 -8.26
N TRP A 7 2.11 3.36 -9.32
CA TRP A 7 1.69 1.96 -9.27
C TRP A 7 2.93 1.08 -9.35
N TYR A 8 3.12 0.26 -8.33
CA TYR A 8 4.24 -0.67 -8.23
C TYR A 8 3.70 -2.08 -8.13
N GLU A 9 4.43 -3.05 -8.69
CA GLU A 9 4.20 -4.45 -8.36
C GLU A 9 4.27 -4.65 -6.84
N VAL A 10 3.47 -5.59 -6.34
CA VAL A 10 3.38 -5.87 -4.89
C VAL A 10 4.76 -6.10 -4.28
N ASP A 11 5.61 -6.89 -4.94
CA ASP A 11 6.96 -7.19 -4.43
C ASP A 11 7.89 -5.97 -4.46
N LYS A 12 7.77 -5.12 -5.49
CA LYS A 12 8.56 -3.88 -5.60
C LYS A 12 8.12 -2.87 -4.55
N ALA A 13 6.82 -2.79 -4.27
CA ALA A 13 6.30 -1.95 -3.19
C ALA A 13 6.77 -2.48 -1.83
N ALA A 14 6.69 -3.78 -1.59
CA ALA A 14 7.13 -4.44 -0.37
C ALA A 14 8.60 -4.11 -0.07
N ALA A 15 9.49 -4.36 -1.03
CA ALA A 15 10.92 -4.03 -0.90
C ALA A 15 11.18 -2.53 -0.71
N LYS A 16 10.42 -1.66 -1.40
CA LYS A 16 10.60 -0.20 -1.31
C LYS A 16 10.19 0.37 0.05
N TYR A 17 9.15 -0.20 0.65
CA TYR A 17 8.55 0.30 1.89
C TYR A 17 8.98 -0.49 3.12
N GLY A 18 9.81 -1.52 2.96
CA GLY A 18 10.27 -2.37 4.06
C GLY A 18 9.14 -3.25 4.63
N LEU A 19 8.17 -3.62 3.79
CA LEU A 19 7.04 -4.48 4.14
C LEU A 19 7.21 -5.85 3.48
N THR A 20 6.47 -6.83 3.99
CA THR A 20 6.26 -8.12 3.33
C THR A 20 5.16 -8.03 2.28
N ARG A 21 5.14 -9.02 1.37
CA ARG A 21 4.07 -9.14 0.37
C ARG A 21 2.71 -9.30 1.05
N GLU A 22 2.65 -10.13 2.10
CA GLU A 22 1.42 -10.37 2.86
C GLU A 22 0.87 -9.09 3.49
N GLU A 23 1.72 -8.27 4.12
CA GLU A 23 1.29 -6.99 4.70
C GLU A 23 0.67 -6.06 3.65
N ILE A 24 1.23 -5.98 2.44
CA ILE A 24 0.63 -5.19 1.36
C ILE A 24 -0.72 -5.77 0.92
N LEU A 25 -0.83 -7.10 0.81
CA LEU A 25 -2.09 -7.74 0.44
C LEU A 25 -3.18 -7.53 1.51
N GLU A 26 -2.81 -7.53 2.78
CA GLU A 26 -3.75 -7.20 3.87
C GLU A 26 -4.25 -5.76 3.78
N LEU A 27 -3.38 -4.79 3.45
CA LEU A 27 -3.79 -3.40 3.21
C LEU A 27 -4.77 -3.28 2.03
N VAL A 28 -4.56 -4.07 0.98
CA VAL A 28 -5.48 -4.12 -0.18
C VAL A 28 -6.82 -4.75 0.23
N ARG A 29 -6.79 -5.88 0.95
CA ARG A 29 -8.00 -6.57 1.45
C ARG A 29 -8.82 -5.69 2.39
N GLY A 30 -8.15 -4.87 3.20
CA GLY A 30 -8.79 -3.87 4.06
C GLY A 30 -9.30 -2.64 3.34
N GLY A 31 -9.12 -2.53 2.02
CA GLY A 31 -9.51 -1.35 1.23
C GLY A 31 -8.68 -0.10 1.53
N LEU A 32 -7.55 -0.25 2.21
CA LEU A 32 -6.66 0.85 2.65
C LEU A 32 -5.70 1.30 1.55
N VAL A 33 -5.43 0.42 0.59
CA VAL A 33 -4.55 0.64 -0.56
C VAL A 33 -5.27 0.22 -1.83
N ARG A 34 -5.28 1.10 -2.83
CA ARG A 34 -5.80 0.73 -4.15
C ARG A 34 -4.89 -0.26 -4.85
N SER A 35 -5.49 -1.28 -5.44
CA SER A 35 -4.84 -2.31 -6.24
C SER A 35 -5.31 -2.32 -7.69
N GLU A 36 -4.47 -2.87 -8.56
CA GLU A 36 -4.83 -3.31 -9.92
C GLU A 36 -4.76 -4.84 -9.91
N GLU A 37 -5.83 -5.47 -10.40
CA GLU A 37 -5.93 -6.93 -10.55
C GLU A 37 -5.47 -7.33 -11.96
N GLY A 38 -4.79 -8.47 -12.05
CA GLY A 38 -4.40 -9.11 -13.29
C GLY A 38 -5.56 -9.87 -13.94
N GLU A 39 -5.25 -10.56 -15.03
CA GLU A 39 -6.24 -11.32 -15.81
C GLU A 39 -6.85 -12.49 -15.01
N ASN A 40 -6.22 -12.97 -13.94
CA ASN A 40 -6.72 -14.05 -13.09
C ASN A 40 -7.31 -13.53 -11.76
N GLY A 41 -7.52 -12.23 -11.62
CA GLY A 41 -8.01 -11.60 -10.37
C GLY A 41 -6.95 -11.49 -9.27
N GLU A 42 -5.68 -11.74 -9.58
CA GLU A 42 -4.57 -11.57 -8.65
C GLU A 42 -4.15 -10.10 -8.55
N VAL A 43 -3.83 -9.61 -7.36
CA VAL A 43 -3.30 -8.26 -7.20
C VAL A 43 -1.90 -8.18 -7.81
N VAL A 44 -1.78 -7.48 -8.94
CA VAL A 44 -0.52 -7.32 -9.68
C VAL A 44 0.20 -6.04 -9.31
N ARG A 45 -0.54 -4.97 -9.00
CA ARG A 45 0.05 -3.67 -8.63
C ARG A 45 -0.73 -3.00 -7.51
N VAL A 46 -0.03 -2.15 -6.78
CA VAL A 46 -0.59 -1.33 -5.69
C VAL A 46 -0.18 0.11 -5.83
N LYS A 47 -1.03 1.01 -5.36
CA LYS A 47 -0.75 2.43 -5.34
C LYS A 47 0.20 2.76 -4.18
N ALA A 48 1.45 3.06 -4.52
CA ALA A 48 2.53 3.34 -3.57
C ALA A 48 2.29 4.58 -2.69
N ASP A 49 1.49 5.55 -3.14
CA ASP A 49 1.11 6.70 -2.31
C ASP A 49 0.21 6.28 -1.14
N ASP A 50 -0.74 5.38 -1.39
CA ASP A 50 -1.65 4.86 -0.37
C ASP A 50 -0.85 4.01 0.64
N VAL A 51 0.09 3.16 0.18
CA VAL A 51 0.99 2.38 1.06
C VAL A 51 1.81 3.31 1.97
N LYS A 52 2.37 4.38 1.41
CA LYS A 52 3.13 5.37 2.17
C LYS A 52 2.25 6.09 3.21
N LEU A 53 1.01 6.42 2.84
CA LEU A 53 0.05 7.03 3.75
C LEU A 53 -0.27 6.09 4.93
N GLN A 54 -0.44 4.80 4.68
CA GLN A 54 -0.66 3.82 5.75
C GLN A 54 0.51 3.78 6.73
N LEU A 55 1.75 3.73 6.24
CA LEU A 55 2.94 3.79 7.11
C LEU A 55 3.00 5.05 7.99
N MET A 56 2.59 6.20 7.42
CA MET A 56 2.52 7.46 8.16
C MET A 56 1.40 7.45 9.21
N ASN A 57 0.25 6.84 8.91
CA ASN A 57 -0.86 6.70 9.85
C ASN A 57 -0.50 5.78 11.01
N TYR A 58 0.16 4.64 10.77
CA TYR A 58 0.64 3.74 11.83
C TYR A 58 1.67 4.40 12.77
N SER A 59 2.38 5.43 12.30
CA SER A 59 3.35 6.18 13.11
C SER A 59 2.69 7.20 14.04
N ARG A 60 1.38 7.39 13.95
CA ARG A 60 0.62 8.25 14.86
C ARG A 60 -0.20 7.34 15.79
N PRO A 61 0.26 7.05 17.02
CA PRO A 61 -0.69 6.61 18.02
C PRO A 61 -1.73 7.72 18.12
N GLU A 62 -2.97 7.41 17.76
CA GLU A 62 -4.11 8.17 18.27
C GLU A 62 -4.08 7.96 19.78
N LYS A 63 -3.26 8.77 20.47
CA LYS A 63 -3.61 9.22 21.81
C LYS A 63 -4.84 10.09 21.60
N GLU A 64 -5.98 9.42 21.49
CA GLU A 64 -7.25 10.00 21.83
C GLU A 64 -7.14 10.45 23.30
N SER A 65 -6.69 11.69 23.45
CA SER A 65 -6.80 12.46 24.67
C SER A 65 -8.16 13.15 24.62
N ARG A 66 -9.17 12.55 25.24
CA ARG A 66 -9.97 13.14 26.34
C ARG A 66 -11.27 12.38 26.57
#